data_AF-A0A9P1HXW3-F1
#
_entry.id   AF-A0A9P1HXW3-F1
#
_cell.length_a   1.000
_cell.length_b   1.000
_cell.length_c   1.000
_cell.angle_alpha   90.00
_cell.angle_beta   90.00
_cell.angle_gamma   90.00
#
_symmetry.space_group_name_H-M   'P 1'
#
loop_
_entity.id
_entity.type
_entity.pdbx_description
1 polymer ?
#
loop_
_entity_poly.entity_id
_entity_poly.type
_entity_poly.pdbx_seq_one_letter_code
_entity_poly.pdbx_strand_id
1 'polypeptide(L)'
;MDSFTKSLLYEEVRQHFLAGRLPSFDDKTVIHLASILTSLLYGDKVKSIESGQLENVLPQYLLRNTTVDWKAQIKSRLKKAKKTSSNVDLLQTEFLQICRELKIYGSTYFEAEIYNTRPIVLQGQVWCAINDQGLHLITIHQHIHRASYDYKELTFGQKNWDGRTVLHVVARAHDHQFYILSNQVSHLIMLIQKIGNIKIVE
;
A
#
# COMPACT_ATOMS: atom_id res chain seq x y z
N MET A 1 13.11 -17.30 -7.45
CA MET A 1 12.79 -16.15 -8.30
C MET A 1 14.08 -15.73 -8.96
N ASP A 2 14.15 -15.72 -10.28
CA ASP A 2 15.32 -15.25 -11.02
C ASP A 2 15.51 -13.72 -10.85
N SER A 3 16.69 -13.22 -11.22
CA SER A 3 17.07 -11.82 -11.01
C SER A 3 16.20 -10.83 -11.80
N PHE A 4 15.72 -11.22 -13.00
CA PHE A 4 14.85 -10.37 -13.81
C PHE A 4 13.46 -10.24 -13.19
N THR A 5 12.82 -11.36 -12.85
CA THR A 5 11.51 -11.37 -12.18
C THR A 5 11.54 -10.58 -10.87
N LYS A 6 12.64 -10.70 -10.12
CA LYS A 6 12.83 -9.91 -8.90
C LYS A 6 12.89 -8.41 -9.16
N SER A 7 13.64 -8.00 -10.18
CA SER A 7 13.79 -6.60 -10.53
C SER A 7 12.46 -5.98 -10.96
N LEU A 8 11.65 -6.73 -11.71
CA LEU A 8 10.30 -6.30 -12.09
C LEU A 8 9.39 -6.12 -10.86
N LEU A 9 9.38 -7.10 -9.95
CA LEU A 9 8.61 -7.03 -8.72
C LEU A 9 9.07 -5.89 -7.82
N TYR A 10 10.39 -5.68 -7.71
CA TYR A 10 10.97 -4.55 -6.99
C TYR A 10 10.45 -3.22 -7.56
N GLU A 11 10.47 -3.06 -8.88
CA GLU A 11 10.06 -1.81 -9.51
C GLU A 11 8.58 -1.53 -9.27
N GLU A 12 7.71 -2.54 -9.41
CA GLU A 12 6.28 -2.42 -9.09
C GLU A 12 6.07 -1.98 -7.63
N VAL A 13 6.69 -2.67 -6.67
CA VAL A 13 6.54 -2.37 -5.24
C VAL A 13 7.12 -0.99 -4.90
N ARG A 14 8.22 -0.59 -5.54
CA ARG A 14 8.81 0.76 -5.40
C ARG A 14 7.81 1.82 -5.85
N GLN A 15 7.13 1.63 -6.97
CA GLN A 15 6.12 2.56 -7.45
C GLN A 15 4.93 2.66 -6.48
N HIS A 16 4.46 1.54 -5.93
CA HIS A 16 3.41 1.54 -4.89
C HIS A 16 3.86 2.27 -3.62
N PHE A 17 5.10 2.07 -3.19
CA PHE A 17 5.68 2.79 -2.05
C PHE A 17 5.72 4.31 -2.29
N LEU A 18 6.28 4.76 -3.42
CA LEU A 18 6.40 6.19 -3.75
C LEU A 18 5.04 6.87 -3.96
N ALA A 19 4.06 6.15 -4.50
CA ALA A 19 2.68 6.63 -4.62
C ALA A 19 1.92 6.66 -3.28
N GLY A 20 2.52 6.18 -2.19
CA GLY A 20 1.88 6.13 -0.86
C GLY A 20 0.77 5.09 -0.75
N ARG A 21 0.80 4.04 -1.58
CA ARG A 21 -0.14 2.91 -1.54
C ARG A 21 0.25 1.83 -0.52
N LEU A 22 1.37 2.02 0.17
CA LEU A 22 1.84 1.18 1.28
C LEU A 22 1.96 1.95 2.62
N PRO A 23 0.86 2.54 3.16
CA PRO A 23 0.94 3.55 4.23
C PRO A 23 1.03 3.03 5.67
N SER A 24 1.66 1.89 5.91
CA SER A 24 1.70 1.28 7.26
C SER A 24 3.08 1.19 7.88
N PHE A 25 4.06 1.87 7.29
CA PHE A 25 5.41 1.91 7.83
C PHE A 25 5.54 3.01 8.89
N ASP A 26 6.18 2.67 10.01
CA ASP A 26 6.67 3.67 10.93
C ASP A 26 7.82 4.48 10.30
N ASP A 27 8.13 5.65 10.88
CA ASP A 27 9.17 6.53 10.35
C ASP A 27 10.52 5.81 10.21
N LYS A 28 10.87 4.91 11.15
CA LYS A 28 12.13 4.16 11.11
C LYS A 28 12.22 3.25 9.89
N THR A 29 11.12 2.59 9.56
CA THR A 29 11.01 1.70 8.40
C THR A 29 11.00 2.50 7.11
N VAL A 30 10.29 3.63 7.06
CA VAL A 30 10.36 4.57 5.92
C VAL A 30 11.78 5.06 5.68
N ILE A 31 12.49 5.49 6.74
CA ILE A 31 13.90 5.91 6.65
C ILE A 31 14.78 4.76 6.13
N HIS A 32 14.48 3.52 6.54
CA HIS A 32 15.20 2.35 6.04
C HIS A 32 14.99 2.12 4.54
N LEU A 33 13.73 2.06 4.10
CA LEU A 33 13.38 1.90 2.70
C LEU A 33 13.98 3.03 1.85
N ALA A 34 13.88 4.28 2.30
CA ALA A 34 14.47 5.42 1.62
C ALA A 34 16.01 5.33 1.54
N SER A 35 16.67 4.82 2.58
CA SER A 35 18.13 4.58 2.54
C SER A 35 18.53 3.50 1.53
N ILE A 36 17.73 2.43 1.40
CA ILE A 36 17.92 1.39 0.38
C ILE A 36 17.75 1.99 -1.02
N LEU A 37 16.67 2.74 -1.25
CA LEU A 37 16.42 3.41 -2.54
C LEU A 37 17.53 4.41 -2.88
N THR A 38 18.06 5.14 -1.88
CA THR A 38 19.20 6.03 -2.07
C THR A 38 20.43 5.26 -2.56
N SER A 39 20.76 4.14 -1.91
CA SER A 39 21.90 3.30 -2.33
C SER A 39 21.69 2.67 -3.71
N LEU A 40 20.45 2.30 -4.06
CA LEU A 40 20.11 1.74 -5.38
C LEU A 40 20.21 2.78 -6.50
N LEU A 41 19.73 4.01 -6.27
CA LEU A 41 19.69 5.06 -7.30
C LEU A 41 21.03 5.78 -7.49
N TYR A 42 21.76 6.00 -6.39
CA TYR A 42 22.93 6.88 -6.40
C TYR A 42 24.24 6.19 -5.98
N GLY A 43 24.16 4.91 -5.59
CA GLY A 43 25.32 4.10 -5.21
C GLY A 43 25.61 4.07 -3.70
N ASP A 44 26.47 3.13 -3.32
CA ASP A 44 26.84 2.79 -1.93
C ASP A 44 27.67 3.86 -1.21
N LYS A 45 28.37 4.72 -1.96
CA LYS A 45 29.20 5.81 -1.41
C LYS A 45 28.39 7.05 -1.03
N VAL A 46 27.11 7.12 -1.37
CA VAL A 46 26.28 8.28 -1.10
C VAL A 46 25.97 8.41 0.38
N LYS A 47 26.36 9.56 0.94
CA LYS A 47 26.20 9.86 2.38
C LYS A 47 25.00 10.77 2.66
N SER A 48 24.38 11.35 1.64
CA SER A 48 23.21 12.23 1.76
C SER A 48 22.52 12.41 0.42
N ILE A 49 21.21 12.64 0.47
CA ILE A 49 20.38 13.04 -0.67
C ILE A 49 20.21 14.56 -0.72
N GLU A 50 20.09 15.12 -1.93
CA GLU A 50 19.72 16.52 -2.12
C GLU A 50 18.22 16.72 -1.92
N SER A 51 17.79 17.96 -1.70
CA SER A 51 16.38 18.24 -1.40
C SER A 51 15.47 17.91 -2.58
N GLY A 52 15.90 18.17 -3.82
CA GLY A 52 15.16 17.80 -5.04
C GLY A 52 15.17 16.29 -5.35
N GLN A 53 15.88 15.47 -4.57
CA GLN A 53 15.97 14.02 -4.76
C GLN A 53 15.08 13.23 -3.80
N LEU A 54 14.49 13.89 -2.80
CA LEU A 54 13.64 13.25 -1.79
C LEU A 54 12.44 12.54 -2.41
N GLU A 55 11.86 13.11 -3.48
CA GLU A 55 10.71 12.54 -4.20
C GLU A 55 10.99 11.19 -4.87
N ASN A 56 12.27 10.87 -5.13
CA ASN A 56 12.65 9.60 -5.73
C ASN A 56 12.76 8.47 -4.71
N VAL A 57 12.77 8.79 -3.41
CA VAL A 57 13.06 7.84 -2.32
C VAL A 57 12.02 7.86 -1.20
N LEU A 58 11.07 8.78 -1.23
CA LEU A 58 9.99 8.89 -0.23
C LEU A 58 8.61 8.97 -0.89
N PRO A 59 7.57 8.44 -0.21
CA PRO A 59 6.19 8.65 -0.61
C PRO A 59 5.84 10.13 -0.73
N GLN A 60 5.12 10.51 -1.80
CA GLN A 60 4.80 11.90 -2.09
C GLN A 60 4.07 12.62 -0.95
N TYR A 61 3.21 11.92 -0.22
CA TYR A 61 2.45 12.48 0.89
C TYR A 61 3.33 12.88 2.08
N LEU A 62 4.47 12.21 2.30
CA LEU A 62 5.41 12.54 3.36
C LEU A 62 6.25 13.78 3.03
N LEU A 63 6.43 14.10 1.75
CA LEU A 63 7.13 15.32 1.33
C LEU A 63 6.36 16.59 1.71
N ARG A 64 5.03 16.48 1.82
CA ARG A 64 4.15 17.57 2.25
C ARG A 64 4.16 17.75 3.77
N ASN A 65 4.57 16.73 4.52
CA ASN A 65 4.61 16.74 5.96
C ASN A 65 6.04 17.01 6.46
N THR A 66 6.27 18.20 7.01
CA THR A 66 7.59 18.66 7.45
C THR A 66 7.89 18.39 8.93
N THR A 67 7.07 17.60 9.63
CA THR A 67 7.32 17.30 11.06
C THR A 67 8.59 16.48 11.28
N VAL A 68 8.96 15.66 10.31
CA VAL A 68 10.18 14.84 10.32
C VAL A 68 11.19 15.42 9.34
N ASP A 69 12.41 15.67 9.79
CA ASP A 69 13.53 15.98 8.90
C ASP A 69 14.04 14.70 8.22
N TRP A 70 13.29 14.24 7.22
CA TRP A 70 13.58 13.01 6.49
C TRP A 70 15.00 12.99 5.93
N LYS A 71 15.47 14.13 5.41
CA LYS A 71 16.81 14.26 4.83
C LYS A 71 17.89 14.02 5.87
N ALA A 72 17.80 14.64 7.05
CA ALA A 72 18.76 14.43 8.13
C ALA A 72 18.72 12.98 8.64
N GLN A 73 17.53 12.39 8.77
CA GLN A 73 17.36 11.02 9.24
C GLN A 73 17.94 9.99 8.27
N ILE A 74 17.67 10.13 6.97
CA ILE A 74 18.24 9.28 5.91
C ILE A 74 19.76 9.41 5.89
N LYS A 75 20.29 10.64 5.94
CA LYS A 75 21.74 10.91 6.06
C LYS A 75 22.37 10.23 7.28
N SER A 76 21.71 10.30 8.43
CA SER A 76 22.15 9.66 9.67
C SER A 76 22.22 8.14 9.50
N ARG A 77 21.21 7.52 8.88
CA ARG A 77 21.18 6.08 8.61
C ARG A 77 22.28 5.65 7.64
N LEU A 78 22.46 6.36 6.53
CA LEU A 78 23.50 6.06 5.54
C LEU A 78 24.90 6.11 6.14
N LYS A 79 25.19 7.07 7.04
CA LYS A 79 26.48 7.15 7.74
C LYS A 79 26.72 5.97 8.70
N LYS A 80 25.66 5.42 9.30
CA LYS A 80 25.74 4.31 10.25
C LYS A 80 25.84 2.94 9.57
N ALA A 81 25.40 2.82 8.31
CA ALA A 81 25.52 1.60 7.54
C ALA A 81 27.00 1.27 7.31
N LYS A 82 27.55 0.32 8.09
CA LYS A 82 28.99 0.00 8.10
C LYS A 82 29.53 -0.67 6.83
N LYS A 83 28.64 -1.00 5.88
CA LYS A 83 28.86 -1.52 4.52
C LYS A 83 27.47 -1.93 4.04
N THR A 84 26.66 -1.00 3.54
CA THR A 84 25.51 -1.40 2.73
C THR A 84 26.09 -2.17 1.55
N SER A 85 25.65 -3.40 1.32
CA SER A 85 26.16 -4.16 0.18
C SER A 85 25.84 -3.34 -1.07
N SER A 86 26.84 -3.03 -1.89
CA SER A 86 26.63 -2.42 -3.21
C SER A 86 25.92 -3.36 -4.19
N ASN A 87 25.59 -4.57 -3.72
CA ASN A 87 24.88 -5.56 -4.48
C ASN A 87 23.40 -5.18 -4.60
N VAL A 88 23.03 -4.70 -5.79
CA VAL A 88 21.66 -4.36 -6.19
C VAL A 88 20.68 -5.48 -5.84
N ASP A 89 21.08 -6.74 -6.07
CA ASP A 89 20.24 -7.91 -5.86
C ASP A 89 19.87 -8.09 -4.37
N LEU A 90 20.81 -7.84 -3.46
CA LEU A 90 20.58 -7.90 -2.01
C LEU A 90 19.72 -6.73 -1.53
N LEU A 91 19.98 -5.51 -2.02
CA LEU A 91 19.21 -4.33 -1.66
C LEU A 91 17.75 -4.42 -2.12
N GLN A 92 17.52 -4.89 -3.36
CA GLN A 92 16.16 -5.17 -3.84
C GLN A 92 15.47 -6.26 -3.02
N THR A 93 16.21 -7.29 -2.63
CA THR A 93 15.67 -8.38 -1.78
C THR A 93 15.27 -7.85 -0.41
N GLU A 94 16.11 -7.05 0.24
CA GLU A 94 15.85 -6.42 1.53
C GLU A 94 14.62 -5.49 1.45
N PHE A 95 14.55 -4.63 0.43
CA PHE A 95 13.40 -3.76 0.20
C PHE A 95 12.10 -4.57 0.08
N LEU A 96 12.11 -5.61 -0.74
CA LEU A 96 10.96 -6.49 -0.94
C LEU A 96 10.57 -7.24 0.33
N GLN A 97 11.54 -7.70 1.13
CA GLN A 97 11.28 -8.39 2.39
C GLN A 97 10.53 -7.48 3.37
N ILE A 98 10.98 -6.24 3.55
CA ILE A 98 10.31 -5.26 4.41
C ILE A 98 8.88 -5.00 3.91
N CYS A 99 8.69 -4.81 2.61
CA CYS A 99 7.34 -4.53 2.07
C CYS A 99 6.39 -5.72 2.18
N ARG A 100 6.89 -6.95 2.12
CA ARG A 100 6.10 -8.18 2.25
C ARG A 100 5.49 -8.40 3.63
N GLU A 101 6.02 -7.73 4.67
CA GLU A 101 5.45 -7.80 6.02
C GLU A 101 4.08 -7.11 6.10
N LEU A 102 3.75 -6.24 5.14
CA LEU A 102 2.46 -5.58 5.10
C LEU A 102 1.35 -6.51 4.61
N LYS A 103 0.24 -6.55 5.35
CA LYS A 103 -0.99 -7.24 4.92
C LYS A 103 -1.48 -6.82 3.53
N ILE A 104 -1.19 -5.60 3.11
CA ILE A 104 -1.61 -5.02 1.82
C ILE A 104 -0.63 -5.32 0.67
N TYR A 105 0.46 -6.04 0.93
CA TYR A 105 1.42 -6.40 -0.11
C TYR A 105 0.75 -7.20 -1.24
N GLY A 106 1.14 -6.93 -2.49
CA GLY A 106 0.59 -7.61 -3.67
C GLY A 106 -0.86 -7.23 -4.00
N SER A 107 -1.39 -6.14 -3.43
CA SER A 107 -2.77 -5.71 -3.70
C SER A 107 -2.93 -5.06 -5.06
N THR A 108 -4.07 -5.34 -5.69
CA THR A 108 -4.64 -4.49 -6.73
C THR A 108 -5.47 -3.40 -6.08
N TYR A 109 -5.32 -2.15 -6.50
CA TYR A 109 -5.95 -0.98 -5.87
C TYR A 109 -7.06 -0.43 -6.77
N PHE A 110 -8.25 -0.24 -6.19
CA PHE A 110 -9.39 0.39 -6.85
C PHE A 110 -9.74 1.68 -6.10
N GLU A 111 -9.91 2.79 -6.82
CA GLU A 111 -10.46 4.00 -6.23
C GLU A 111 -11.96 3.83 -6.02
N ALA A 112 -12.40 4.14 -4.80
CA ALA A 112 -13.78 3.94 -4.40
C ALA A 112 -14.19 4.95 -3.32
N GLU A 113 -15.48 5.02 -3.07
CA GLU A 113 -16.06 5.76 -1.97
C GLU A 113 -16.82 4.81 -1.05
N ILE A 114 -16.55 4.93 0.26
CA ILE A 114 -17.18 4.14 1.30
C ILE A 114 -18.35 4.91 1.92
N TYR A 115 -19.51 4.27 1.96
CA TYR A 115 -20.74 4.82 2.52
C TYR A 115 -21.40 3.89 3.52
N ASN A 116 -22.26 4.49 4.36
CA ASN A 116 -23.18 3.78 5.25
C ASN A 116 -22.50 2.73 6.12
N THR A 117 -21.28 3.04 6.60
CA THR A 117 -20.55 2.23 7.56
C THR A 117 -21.33 2.09 8.87
N ARG A 118 -21.50 0.85 9.33
CA ARG A 118 -22.05 0.50 10.64
C ARG A 118 -21.06 -0.41 11.34
N PRO A 119 -20.51 -0.02 12.51
CA PRO A 119 -20.51 1.35 13.06
C PRO A 119 -19.83 2.35 12.12
N ILE A 120 -20.01 3.67 12.32
CA ILE A 120 -19.36 4.71 11.50
C ILE A 120 -17.86 4.71 11.78
N VAL A 121 -17.12 3.90 11.04
CA VAL A 121 -15.66 3.74 11.19
C VAL A 121 -14.89 4.38 10.04
N LEU A 122 -15.54 4.61 8.89
CA LEU A 122 -14.91 5.15 7.70
C LEU A 122 -15.93 5.66 6.69
N GLN A 123 -15.79 6.91 6.24
CA GLN A 123 -16.58 7.46 5.16
C GLN A 123 -15.68 8.28 4.22
N GLY A 124 -15.97 8.21 2.91
CA GLY A 124 -15.29 8.99 1.89
C GLY A 124 -14.36 8.18 1.00
N GLN A 125 -13.45 8.88 0.32
CA GLN A 125 -12.61 8.32 -0.74
C GLN A 125 -11.47 7.44 -0.19
N VAL A 126 -11.39 6.23 -0.74
CA VAL A 126 -10.40 5.22 -0.36
C VAL A 126 -9.82 4.54 -1.59
N TRP A 127 -8.63 3.98 -1.43
CA TRP A 127 -8.22 2.82 -2.21
C TRP A 127 -8.74 1.56 -1.51
N CYS A 128 -9.56 0.79 -2.23
CA CYS A 128 -9.86 -0.59 -1.92
C CYS A 128 -8.71 -1.45 -2.48
N ALA A 129 -7.83 -1.91 -1.60
CA ALA A 129 -6.74 -2.81 -1.95
C ALA A 129 -7.23 -4.26 -1.79
N ILE A 130 -7.07 -5.06 -2.83
CA ILE A 130 -7.54 -6.44 -2.92
C ILE A 130 -6.34 -7.34 -3.22
N ASN A 131 -6.04 -8.30 -2.35
CA ASN A 131 -5.01 -9.33 -2.57
C ASN A 131 -5.52 -10.72 -2.19
N ASP A 132 -4.62 -11.69 -2.09
CA ASP A 132 -4.90 -13.08 -1.70
C ASP A 132 -5.34 -13.24 -0.23
N GLN A 133 -5.10 -12.24 0.62
CA GLN A 133 -5.54 -12.25 2.02
C GLN A 133 -6.96 -11.71 2.18
N GLY A 134 -7.30 -10.62 1.48
CA GLY A 134 -8.63 -10.03 1.58
C GLY A 134 -8.76 -8.61 1.01
N LEU A 135 -9.60 -7.82 1.69
CA LEU A 135 -9.94 -6.44 1.36
C LEU A 135 -9.34 -5.49 2.38
N HIS A 136 -8.66 -4.46 1.91
CA HIS A 136 -8.01 -3.46 2.73
C HIS A 136 -8.45 -2.06 2.31
N LEU A 137 -8.70 -1.20 3.29
CA LEU A 137 -9.18 0.16 3.06
C LEU A 137 -8.12 1.17 3.45
N ILE A 138 -7.71 1.99 2.49
CA ILE A 138 -6.69 3.02 2.67
C ILE A 138 -7.28 4.37 2.28
N THR A 139 -7.23 5.38 3.15
CA THR A 139 -7.76 6.70 2.77
C THR A 139 -6.86 7.39 1.75
N ILE A 140 -7.46 7.96 0.70
CA ILE A 140 -6.70 8.58 -0.40
C ILE A 140 -5.97 9.84 0.10
N HIS A 141 -6.65 10.71 0.85
CA HIS A 141 -6.07 11.99 1.23
C HIS A 141 -5.00 11.88 2.32
N GLN A 142 -5.26 11.09 3.35
CA GLN A 142 -4.32 10.97 4.47
C GLN A 142 -3.28 9.87 4.25
N HIS A 143 -3.46 9.01 3.25
CA HIS A 143 -2.65 7.80 3.08
C HIS A 143 -2.56 7.05 4.41
N ILE A 144 -3.71 6.64 4.95
CA ILE A 144 -3.78 5.88 6.21
C ILE A 144 -4.49 4.57 5.93
N HIS A 145 -3.85 3.47 6.28
CA HIS A 145 -4.48 2.16 6.31
C HIS A 145 -5.48 2.11 7.48
N ARG A 146 -6.77 1.98 7.16
CA ARG A 146 -7.87 2.05 8.14
C ARG A 146 -8.33 0.69 8.63
N ALA A 147 -8.44 -0.27 7.71
CA ALA A 147 -8.94 -1.60 8.01
C ALA A 147 -8.41 -2.63 7.03
N SER A 148 -8.26 -3.86 7.50
CA SER A 148 -7.99 -5.06 6.74
C SER A 148 -8.99 -6.11 7.15
N TYR A 149 -9.61 -6.74 6.16
CA TYR A 149 -10.59 -7.79 6.37
C TYR A 149 -10.17 -9.04 5.62
N ASP A 150 -10.01 -10.15 6.32
CA ASP A 150 -9.64 -11.43 5.70
C ASP A 150 -10.84 -11.99 4.91
N TYR A 151 -10.63 -12.75 3.82
CA TYR A 151 -11.76 -13.28 3.04
C TYR A 151 -12.74 -14.16 3.83
N LYS A 152 -12.25 -14.91 4.82
CA LYS A 152 -13.05 -15.83 5.67
C LYS A 152 -14.16 -15.14 6.47
N GLU A 153 -14.04 -13.84 6.72
CA GLU A 153 -15.01 -13.05 7.51
C GLU A 153 -15.89 -12.15 6.65
N LEU A 154 -15.57 -12.04 5.35
CA LEU A 154 -16.24 -11.17 4.41
C LEU A 154 -17.42 -11.90 3.77
N THR A 155 -18.54 -11.20 3.72
CA THR A 155 -19.64 -11.53 2.81
C THR A 155 -20.00 -10.34 1.97
N PHE A 156 -20.34 -10.63 0.71
CA PHE A 156 -20.57 -9.63 -0.31
C PHE A 156 -21.98 -9.77 -0.86
N GLY A 157 -22.65 -8.63 -1.01
CA GLY A 157 -23.90 -8.51 -1.73
C GLY A 157 -23.79 -7.42 -2.79
N GLN A 158 -24.55 -7.51 -3.87
CA GLN A 158 -24.65 -6.46 -4.86
C GLN A 158 -25.96 -5.69 -4.64
N LYS A 159 -25.96 -4.36 -4.78
CA LYS A 159 -27.20 -3.59 -4.83
C LYS A 159 -27.14 -2.56 -5.94
N ASN A 160 -28.31 -2.12 -6.38
CA ASN A 160 -28.44 -0.97 -7.26
C ASN A 160 -28.96 0.23 -6.45
N TRP A 161 -28.20 1.31 -6.43
CA TRP A 161 -28.56 2.60 -5.85
C TRP A 161 -28.57 3.64 -6.96
N ASP A 162 -29.73 4.22 -7.25
CA ASP A 162 -29.92 5.25 -8.29
C ASP A 162 -29.27 4.91 -9.63
N GLY A 163 -29.46 3.66 -10.09
CA GLY A 163 -28.91 3.16 -11.35
C GLY A 163 -27.42 2.84 -11.32
N ARG A 164 -26.76 2.92 -10.16
CA ARG A 164 -25.36 2.53 -9.97
C ARG A 164 -25.25 1.24 -9.17
N THR A 165 -24.41 0.33 -9.65
CA THR A 165 -24.04 -0.86 -8.89
C THR A 165 -23.14 -0.49 -7.72
N VAL A 166 -23.51 -0.93 -6.53
CA VAL A 166 -22.71 -0.82 -5.31
C VAL A 166 -22.43 -2.20 -4.75
N LEU A 167 -21.23 -2.37 -4.19
CA LEU A 167 -20.86 -3.59 -3.48
C LEU A 167 -21.14 -3.41 -1.99
N HIS A 168 -22.10 -4.16 -1.48
CA HIS A 168 -22.36 -4.29 -0.06
C HIS A 168 -21.37 -5.26 0.57
N VAL A 169 -20.72 -4.84 1.65
CA VAL A 169 -19.72 -5.62 2.37
C VAL A 169 -20.13 -5.77 3.82
N VAL A 170 -20.08 -7.00 4.32
CA VAL A 170 -20.25 -7.33 5.75
C VAL A 170 -19.02 -8.09 6.21
N ALA A 171 -18.26 -7.51 7.14
CA ALA A 171 -17.10 -8.12 7.79
C ALA A 171 -17.49 -8.56 9.20
N ARG A 172 -17.83 -9.84 9.36
CA ARG A 172 -18.51 -10.37 10.55
C ARG A 172 -17.67 -10.30 11.82
N ALA A 173 -16.36 -10.56 11.72
CA ALA A 173 -15.47 -10.55 12.88
C ALA A 173 -15.29 -9.14 13.48
N HIS A 174 -15.53 -8.11 12.68
CA HIS A 174 -15.40 -6.71 13.08
C HIS A 174 -16.76 -6.08 13.42
N ASP A 175 -17.87 -6.77 13.20
CA ASP A 175 -19.22 -6.19 13.21
C ASP A 175 -19.33 -4.94 12.30
N HIS A 176 -18.63 -4.99 11.16
CA HIS A 176 -18.61 -3.89 10.20
C HIS A 176 -19.51 -4.21 9.00
N GLN A 177 -20.30 -3.23 8.59
CA GLN A 177 -21.09 -3.27 7.36
C GLN A 177 -20.93 -1.96 6.61
N PHE A 178 -20.69 -2.00 5.30
CA PHE A 178 -20.53 -0.80 4.48
C PHE A 178 -20.81 -1.06 3.01
N TYR A 179 -20.80 0.01 2.22
CA TYR A 179 -20.99 -0.06 0.78
C TYR A 179 -19.80 0.58 0.08
N ILE A 180 -19.34 -0.06 -1.00
CA ILE A 180 -18.29 0.42 -1.88
C ILE A 180 -18.95 0.87 -3.18
N LEU A 181 -18.79 2.16 -3.49
CA LEU A 181 -19.14 2.73 -4.78
C LEU A 181 -17.86 2.98 -5.58
N SER A 182 -17.79 2.48 -6.81
CA SER A 182 -16.65 2.72 -7.70
C SER A 182 -17.07 2.62 -9.16
N ASN A 183 -16.44 3.41 -10.03
CA ASN A 183 -16.55 3.25 -11.48
C ASN A 183 -15.97 1.92 -11.97
N GLN A 184 -15.22 1.21 -11.13
CA GLN A 184 -14.56 -0.07 -11.41
C GLN A 184 -15.16 -1.22 -10.59
N VAL A 185 -16.37 -1.06 -10.04
CA VAL A 185 -16.98 -2.05 -9.13
C VAL A 185 -17.10 -3.44 -9.77
N SER A 186 -17.34 -3.53 -11.07
CA SER A 186 -17.39 -4.81 -11.81
C SER A 186 -16.05 -5.55 -11.78
N HIS A 187 -14.94 -4.84 -12.00
CA HIS A 187 -13.60 -5.41 -11.94
C HIS A 187 -13.22 -5.83 -10.51
N LEU A 188 -13.61 -5.01 -9.53
CA LEU A 188 -13.41 -5.33 -8.11
C LEU A 188 -14.16 -6.61 -7.73
N ILE A 189 -15.42 -6.73 -8.14
CA ILE A 189 -16.25 -7.94 -7.95
C ILE A 189 -15.59 -9.16 -8.60
N MET A 190 -15.21 -9.06 -9.88
CA MET A 190 -14.56 -10.15 -10.60
C MET A 190 -13.28 -10.61 -9.91
N LEU A 191 -12.48 -9.67 -9.42
CA LEU A 191 -11.24 -10.00 -8.73
C LEU A 191 -11.51 -10.72 -7.41
N ILE A 192 -12.42 -10.21 -6.58
CA ILE A 192 -12.82 -10.84 -5.30
C ILE A 192 -13.33 -12.26 -5.53
N GLN A 193 -14.19 -12.46 -6.53
CA GLN A 193 -14.71 -13.78 -6.88
C GLN A 193 -13.58 -14.73 -7.29
N LYS A 194 -12.63 -14.23 -8.09
CA LYS A 194 -11.51 -15.03 -8.61
C LYS A 194 -10.50 -15.42 -7.53
N ILE A 195 -10.06 -14.47 -6.70
CA ILE A 195 -8.95 -14.71 -5.76
C ILE A 195 -9.43 -15.10 -4.37
N GLY A 196 -10.58 -14.58 -3.92
CA GLY A 196 -11.18 -14.97 -2.66
C GLY A 196 -11.97 -16.27 -2.74
N ASN A 197 -12.29 -16.74 -3.95
CA ASN A 197 -13.21 -17.86 -4.18
C ASN A 197 -14.57 -17.67 -3.47
N ILE A 198 -15.06 -16.42 -3.47
CA ILE A 198 -16.31 -16.02 -2.80
C ILE A 198 -17.38 -15.78 -3.84
N LYS A 199 -18.59 -16.29 -3.60
CA LYS A 199 -19.78 -15.93 -4.38
C LYS A 199 -20.35 -14.61 -3.86
N ILE A 200 -20.68 -13.71 -4.78
CA ILE A 200 -21.39 -12.47 -4.48
C ILE A 200 -22.87 -12.72 -4.78
N VAL A 201 -23.74 -12.39 -3.82
CA VAL A 201 -25.18 -12.59 -3.93
C VAL A 201 -25.83 -11.29 -4.41
N GLU A 202 -26.79 -11.38 -5.32
CA GLU A 202 -27.62 -10.24 -5.74
C GLU A 202 -28.64 -9.81 -4.66
#